data_AF-A0A286DWS0-F1
#
_entry.id   AF-A0A286DWS0-F1
#
_cell.length_a   1.000
_cell.length_b   1.000
_cell.length_c   1.000
_cell.angle_alpha   90.00
_cell.angle_beta   90.00
_cell.angle_gamma   90.00
#
_symmetry.space_group_name_H-M   'P 1'
#
loop_
_entity.id
_entity.type
_entity.pdbx_description
1 polymer ?
#
loop_
_entity_poly.entity_id
_entity_poly.type
_entity_poly.pdbx_seq_one_letter_code
_entity_poly.pdbx_strand_id
1 'polypeptide(L)'
;MARGRHRSSALHKVLLPASLAALAVASAAAAWLVGDAALLRALTAVAALAAVVAAVQLRRWDLAAGRQVARERAGRAGLSWKAEERQAELEEAQEQVATLEAKVADKRAELGKLRTEHAALLRRYATAESERAKALEGRRQLALEAAEPAKALPAKATDHRTADGAPTALTYQQALESLRHLSRHVARQRGDREPVPPPAAGPAGPETPPRQRAASQFDFFGRAKR
;
A
#
# COMPACT_ATOMS: atom_id res chain seq x y z
N MET A 1 -27.74 15.12 -15.07
CA MET A 1 -28.89 15.06 -14.13
C MET A 1 -29.97 16.04 -14.58
N ALA A 2 -30.86 15.64 -15.49
CA ALA A 2 -31.99 16.45 -15.92
C ALA A 2 -33.27 15.94 -15.24
N ARG A 3 -33.58 16.45 -14.05
CA ARG A 3 -34.80 16.14 -13.32
C ARG A 3 -35.75 17.34 -13.43
N GLY A 4 -36.99 17.13 -13.88
CA GLY A 4 -38.10 17.95 -13.38
C GLY A 4 -39.11 18.57 -14.34
N ARG A 5 -39.08 18.39 -15.66
CA ARG A 5 -40.04 19.07 -16.58
C ARG A 5 -41.25 18.26 -17.07
N HIS A 6 -41.55 17.11 -16.47
CA HIS A 6 -42.56 16.19 -17.03
C HIS A 6 -43.87 16.03 -16.25
N ARG A 7 -44.12 16.82 -15.20
CA ARG A 7 -45.34 16.63 -14.38
C ARG A 7 -46.58 17.40 -14.86
N SER A 8 -46.44 18.38 -15.76
CA SER A 8 -47.56 19.26 -16.16
C SER A 8 -48.29 18.86 -17.45
N SER A 9 -47.81 17.86 -18.20
CA SER A 9 -48.43 17.46 -19.47
C SER A 9 -49.50 16.35 -19.34
N ALA A 10 -49.73 15.82 -18.14
CA ALA A 10 -50.66 14.73 -17.92
C ALA A 10 -52.12 15.22 -17.75
N LEU A 11 -52.33 16.41 -17.16
CA LEU A 11 -53.65 16.88 -16.76
C LEU A 11 -54.60 17.08 -17.96
N HIS A 12 -54.14 17.75 -19.03
CA HIS A 12 -54.98 17.96 -20.23
C HIS A 12 -55.33 16.67 -20.98
N LYS A 13 -54.54 15.60 -20.82
CA LYS A 13 -54.80 14.30 -21.46
C LYS A 13 -55.90 13.50 -20.78
N VAL A 14 -56.13 13.76 -19.48
CA VAL A 14 -57.16 13.07 -18.69
C VAL A 14 -58.47 13.87 -18.68
N LEU A 15 -58.41 15.20 -18.79
CA LEU A 15 -59.60 16.06 -18.80
C LEU A 15 -60.56 15.78 -19.98
N LEU A 16 -60.07 15.65 -21.22
CA LEU A 16 -60.92 15.37 -22.38
C LEU A 16 -61.75 14.08 -22.23
N PRO A 17 -61.15 12.91 -21.94
CA PRO A 17 -61.90 11.67 -21.80
C PRO A 17 -62.81 11.64 -20.57
N ALA A 18 -62.40 12.27 -19.46
CA ALA A 18 -63.27 12.42 -18.28
C ALA A 18 -64.53 13.25 -18.61
N SER A 19 -64.40 14.30 -19.41
CA SER A 19 -65.53 15.14 -19.81
C SER A 19 -66.52 14.41 -20.74
N LEU A 20 -66.01 13.57 -21.65
CA LEU A 20 -66.84 12.72 -22.53
C LEU A 20 -67.56 11.62 -21.74
N ALA A 21 -66.90 11.02 -20.76
CA ALA A 21 -67.53 10.06 -19.86
C ALA A 21 -68.64 10.71 -19.01
N ALA A 22 -68.37 11.91 -18.47
CA ALA A 22 -69.37 12.68 -17.72
C ALA A 22 -70.57 13.05 -18.59
N LEU A 23 -70.35 13.42 -19.85
CA LEU A 23 -71.42 13.71 -20.81
C LEU A 23 -72.28 12.48 -21.12
N ALA A 24 -71.65 11.31 -21.28
CA ALA A 24 -72.38 10.04 -21.51
C ALA A 24 -73.23 9.62 -20.29
N VAL A 25 -72.71 9.80 -19.08
CA VAL A 25 -73.47 9.54 -17.84
C VAL A 25 -74.61 10.54 -17.68
N ALA A 26 -74.36 11.82 -17.99
CA ALA A 26 -75.38 12.87 -17.94
C ALA A 26 -76.51 12.64 -18.96
N SER A 27 -76.20 12.20 -20.19
CA SER A 27 -77.21 11.88 -21.20
C SER A 27 -78.02 10.62 -20.85
N ALA A 28 -77.38 9.61 -20.25
CA ALA A 28 -78.06 8.42 -19.74
C ALA A 28 -79.01 8.76 -18.56
N ALA A 29 -78.59 9.64 -17.65
CA ALA A 29 -79.44 10.13 -16.56
C ALA A 29 -80.61 11.00 -17.08
N ALA A 30 -80.38 11.82 -18.10
CA ALA A 30 -81.43 12.61 -18.75
C ALA A 30 -82.48 11.73 -19.45
N ALA A 31 -82.09 10.56 -19.98
CA ALA A 31 -83.01 9.62 -20.60
C ALA A 31 -84.04 9.05 -19.62
N TRP A 32 -83.69 8.89 -18.34
CA TRP A 32 -84.64 8.42 -17.31
C TRP A 32 -85.72 9.43 -16.94
N LEU A 33 -85.55 10.71 -17.32
CA LEU A 33 -86.46 11.81 -16.95
C LEU A 33 -87.44 12.18 -18.08
N VAL A 34 -87.35 11.55 -19.27
CA VAL A 34 -88.10 11.94 -20.47
C VAL A 34 -89.04 10.82 -20.94
N GLY A 35 -90.34 11.12 -21.07
CA GLY A 35 -91.38 10.17 -21.47
C GLY A 35 -91.64 10.04 -22.97
N ASP A 36 -90.97 10.84 -23.81
CA ASP A 36 -91.12 10.81 -25.27
C ASP A 36 -90.15 9.79 -25.92
N ALA A 37 -90.73 8.85 -26.67
CA ALA A 37 -90.01 7.76 -27.32
C ALA A 37 -89.04 8.20 -28.43
N ALA A 38 -89.22 9.39 -29.01
CA ALA A 38 -88.27 9.94 -29.98
C ALA A 38 -86.99 10.45 -29.28
N LEU A 39 -87.15 11.15 -28.16
CA LEU A 39 -86.06 11.67 -27.34
C LEU A 39 -85.23 10.55 -26.69
N LEU A 40 -85.88 9.47 -26.22
CA LEU A 40 -85.19 8.27 -25.69
C LEU A 40 -84.27 7.61 -26.73
N ARG A 41 -84.71 7.52 -27.99
CA ARG A 41 -83.89 6.97 -29.09
C ARG A 41 -82.71 7.87 -29.44
N ALA A 42 -82.91 9.18 -29.43
CA ALA A 42 -81.81 10.13 -29.66
C ALA A 42 -80.74 10.05 -28.56
N LEU A 43 -81.15 9.98 -27.29
CA LEU A 43 -80.21 9.89 -26.16
C LEU A 43 -79.42 8.59 -26.13
N THR A 44 -80.07 7.45 -26.41
CA THR A 44 -79.39 6.16 -26.50
C THR A 44 -78.40 6.11 -27.67
N ALA A 45 -78.74 6.71 -28.82
CA ALA A 45 -77.81 6.85 -29.94
C ALA A 45 -76.56 7.69 -29.56
N VAL A 46 -76.75 8.80 -28.84
CA VAL A 46 -75.63 9.63 -28.36
C VAL A 46 -74.77 8.87 -27.35
N ALA A 47 -75.37 8.12 -26.42
CA ALA A 47 -74.62 7.31 -25.45
C ALA A 47 -73.81 6.19 -26.14
N ALA A 48 -74.38 5.53 -27.14
CA ALA A 48 -73.68 4.51 -27.93
C ALA A 48 -72.47 5.11 -28.68
N LEU A 49 -72.64 6.29 -29.31
CA LEU A 49 -71.54 7.00 -29.97
C LEU A 49 -70.43 7.39 -28.97
N ALA A 50 -70.79 7.88 -27.79
CA ALA A 50 -69.82 8.21 -26.75
C ALA A 50 -69.02 6.98 -26.27
N ALA A 51 -69.70 5.84 -26.09
CA ALA A 51 -69.05 4.58 -25.71
C ALA A 51 -68.04 4.10 -26.78
N VAL A 52 -68.41 4.20 -28.07
CA VAL A 52 -67.51 3.85 -29.19
C VAL A 52 -66.29 4.76 -29.20
N VAL A 53 -66.46 6.07 -29.03
CA VAL A 53 -65.35 7.03 -28.97
C VAL A 53 -64.42 6.75 -27.79
N ALA A 54 -64.97 6.47 -26.60
CA ALA A 54 -64.18 6.10 -25.42
C ALA A 54 -63.38 4.81 -25.65
N ALA A 55 -64.00 3.78 -26.24
CA ALA A 55 -63.32 2.52 -26.56
C ALA A 55 -62.17 2.70 -27.56
N VAL A 56 -62.37 3.50 -28.61
CA VAL A 56 -61.32 3.82 -29.58
C VAL A 56 -60.17 4.59 -28.91
N GLN A 57 -60.50 5.55 -28.03
CA GLN A 57 -59.48 6.33 -27.34
C GLN A 57 -58.63 5.47 -26.40
N LEU A 58 -59.25 4.55 -25.65
CA LEU A 58 -58.54 3.59 -24.80
C LEU A 58 -57.61 2.71 -25.63
N ARG A 59 -58.11 2.18 -26.76
CA ARG A 59 -57.31 1.36 -27.66
C ARG A 59 -56.10 2.12 -28.24
N ARG A 60 -56.27 3.41 -28.56
CA ARG A 60 -55.16 4.26 -29.01
C ARG A 60 -54.12 4.48 -27.92
N TRP A 61 -54.53 4.59 -26.66
CA TRP A 61 -53.61 4.72 -25.53
C TRP A 61 -52.83 3.44 -25.26
N ASP A 62 -53.48 2.27 -25.31
CA ASP A 62 -52.79 0.99 -25.14
C ASP A 62 -51.67 0.81 -26.18
N LEU A 63 -51.97 1.14 -27.44
CA LEU A 63 -50.99 1.07 -28.53
C LEU A 63 -49.87 2.12 -28.37
N ALA A 64 -50.17 3.33 -27.91
CA ALA A 64 -49.17 4.37 -27.70
C ALA A 64 -48.24 4.04 -26.53
N ALA A 65 -48.77 3.50 -25.43
CA ALA A 65 -48.00 3.06 -24.27
C ALA A 65 -47.05 1.91 -24.64
N GLY A 66 -47.54 0.91 -25.40
CA GLY A 66 -46.70 -0.18 -25.89
C GLY A 66 -45.54 0.31 -26.75
N ARG A 67 -45.80 1.24 -27.68
CA ARG A 67 -44.76 1.87 -28.51
C ARG A 67 -43.74 2.65 -27.69
N GLN A 68 -44.19 3.36 -26.65
CA GLN A 68 -43.29 4.13 -25.79
C GLN A 68 -42.38 3.22 -24.95
N VAL A 69 -42.93 2.16 -24.36
CA VAL A 69 -42.12 1.17 -23.62
C VAL A 69 -41.12 0.48 -24.53
N ALA A 70 -41.53 0.14 -25.77
CA ALA A 70 -40.61 -0.44 -26.75
C ALA A 70 -39.45 0.51 -27.09
N ARG A 71 -39.74 1.80 -27.29
CA ARG A 71 -38.71 2.84 -27.54
C ARG A 71 -37.79 3.03 -26.34
N GLU A 72 -38.33 3.05 -25.13
CA GLU A 72 -37.52 3.17 -23.91
C GLU A 72 -36.65 1.94 -23.68
N ARG A 73 -37.15 0.73 -23.94
CA ARG A 73 -36.36 -0.50 -23.87
C ARG A 73 -35.25 -0.52 -24.92
N ALA A 74 -35.55 -0.14 -26.16
CA ALA A 74 -34.54 -0.02 -27.22
C ALA A 74 -33.48 1.03 -26.85
N GLY A 75 -33.89 2.16 -26.29
CA GLY A 75 -32.98 3.18 -25.78
C GLY A 75 -32.12 2.69 -24.61
N ARG A 76 -32.71 1.96 -23.66
CA ARG A 76 -31.97 1.35 -22.53
C ARG A 76 -30.95 0.32 -22.99
N ALA A 77 -31.29 -0.52 -23.97
CA ALA A 77 -30.36 -1.50 -24.54
C ALA A 77 -29.17 -0.82 -25.23
N GLY A 78 -29.41 0.27 -25.97
CA GLY A 78 -28.31 1.05 -26.56
C GLY A 78 -27.44 1.74 -25.50
N LEU A 79 -28.00 2.15 -24.37
CA LEU A 79 -27.24 2.75 -23.26
C LEU A 79 -26.44 1.71 -22.47
N SER A 80 -26.98 0.51 -22.24
CA SER A 80 -26.24 -0.56 -21.56
C SER A 80 -25.04 -0.98 -22.39
N TRP A 81 -25.21 -1.13 -23.71
CA TRP A 81 -24.09 -1.44 -24.60
C TRP A 81 -22.99 -0.37 -24.55
N LYS A 82 -23.36 0.92 -24.61
CA LYS A 82 -22.37 2.01 -24.45
C LYS A 82 -21.72 2.01 -23.07
N ALA A 83 -22.45 1.64 -22.02
CA ALA A 83 -21.89 1.55 -20.69
C ALA A 83 -20.89 0.39 -20.56
N GLU A 84 -21.19 -0.75 -21.19
CA GLU A 84 -20.29 -1.91 -21.30
C GLU A 84 -19.02 -1.55 -22.07
N GLU A 85 -19.11 -0.81 -23.18
CA GLU A 85 -17.92 -0.31 -23.90
C GLU A 85 -17.07 0.63 -23.04
N ARG A 86 -17.70 1.60 -22.35
CA ARG A 86 -16.97 2.50 -21.45
C ARG A 86 -16.34 1.77 -20.28
N GLN A 87 -16.98 0.71 -19.80
CA GLN A 87 -16.43 -0.13 -18.74
C GLN A 87 -15.18 -0.87 -19.24
N ALA A 88 -15.23 -1.45 -20.44
CA ALA A 88 -14.07 -2.09 -21.07
C ALA A 88 -12.92 -1.09 -21.29
N GLU A 89 -13.20 0.11 -21.79
CA GLU A 89 -12.18 1.18 -21.95
C GLU A 89 -11.52 1.55 -20.61
N LEU A 90 -12.29 1.58 -19.52
CA LEU A 90 -11.76 1.89 -18.18
C LEU A 90 -10.90 0.76 -17.63
N GLU A 91 -11.30 -0.49 -17.85
CA GLU A 91 -10.53 -1.67 -17.44
C GLU A 91 -9.19 -1.72 -18.19
N GLU A 92 -9.18 -1.49 -19.50
CA GLU A 92 -7.95 -1.39 -20.30
C GLU A 92 -7.02 -0.25 -19.82
N ALA A 93 -7.59 0.91 -19.50
CA ALA A 93 -6.81 2.04 -18.97
C ALA A 93 -6.21 1.73 -17.59
N GLN A 94 -6.97 1.06 -16.71
CA GLN A 94 -6.49 0.65 -15.39
C GLN A 94 -5.37 -0.38 -15.48
N GLU A 95 -5.48 -1.36 -16.39
CA GLU A 95 -4.42 -2.33 -16.65
C GLU A 95 -3.14 -1.63 -17.13
N GLN A 96 -3.25 -0.68 -18.06
CA GLN A 96 -2.10 0.10 -18.54
C GLN A 96 -1.42 0.87 -17.40
N VAL A 97 -2.19 1.56 -16.56
CA VAL A 97 -1.65 2.27 -15.38
C VAL A 97 -0.93 1.30 -14.45
N ALA A 98 -1.55 0.16 -14.10
CA ALA A 98 -0.94 -0.85 -13.25
C ALA A 98 0.40 -1.37 -13.82
N THR A 99 0.48 -1.60 -15.14
CA THR A 99 1.74 -2.03 -15.77
C THR A 99 2.84 -0.98 -15.69
N LEU A 100 2.50 0.30 -15.81
CA LEU A 100 3.46 1.40 -15.71
C LEU A 100 3.91 1.60 -14.26
N GLU A 101 3.00 1.50 -13.30
CA GLU A 101 3.32 1.56 -11.87
C GLU A 101 4.28 0.44 -11.45
N ALA A 102 4.05 -0.79 -11.92
CA ALA A 102 4.96 -1.91 -11.69
C ALA A 102 6.37 -1.61 -12.24
N LYS A 103 6.48 -1.15 -13.49
CA LYS A 103 7.76 -0.77 -14.09
C LYS A 103 8.47 0.33 -13.30
N VAL A 104 7.73 1.33 -12.80
CA VAL A 104 8.31 2.40 -11.98
C VAL A 104 8.78 1.87 -10.62
N ALA A 105 8.02 0.98 -9.99
CA ALA A 105 8.41 0.31 -8.76
C ALA A 105 9.70 -0.51 -8.96
N ASP A 106 9.78 -1.28 -10.04
CA ASP A 106 10.97 -2.05 -10.40
C ASP A 106 12.19 -1.15 -10.61
N LYS A 107 12.05 -0.05 -11.35
CA LYS A 107 13.15 0.91 -11.55
C LYS A 107 13.59 1.60 -10.26
N ARG A 108 12.67 1.88 -9.34
CA ARG A 108 13.01 2.41 -8.00
C ARG A 108 13.80 1.38 -7.19
N ALA A 109 13.42 0.11 -7.26
CA ALA A 109 14.15 -0.97 -6.60
C ALA A 109 15.57 -1.17 -7.20
N GLU A 110 15.68 -1.16 -8.53
CA GLU A 110 16.98 -1.22 -9.23
C GLU A 110 17.89 -0.05 -8.84
N LEU A 111 17.38 1.18 -8.80
CA LEU A 111 18.16 2.35 -8.36
C LEU A 111 18.61 2.23 -6.90
N GLY A 112 17.74 1.70 -6.02
CA GLY A 112 18.12 1.37 -4.64
C GLY A 112 19.28 0.39 -4.59
N LYS A 113 19.20 -0.70 -5.37
CA LYS A 113 20.26 -1.71 -5.47
C LYS A 113 21.57 -1.11 -5.98
N LEU A 114 21.55 -0.35 -7.08
CA LEU A 114 22.75 0.30 -7.62
C LEU A 114 23.40 1.26 -6.63
N ARG A 115 22.59 2.02 -5.86
CA ARG A 115 23.12 2.90 -4.80
C ARG A 115 23.81 2.10 -3.70
N THR A 116 23.26 0.96 -3.28
CA THR A 116 23.89 0.09 -2.28
C THR A 116 25.16 -0.56 -2.80
N GLU A 117 25.18 -1.01 -4.06
CA GLU A 117 26.37 -1.56 -4.72
C GLU A 117 27.46 -0.49 -4.82
N HIS A 118 27.12 0.74 -5.24
CA HIS A 118 28.06 1.85 -5.31
C HIS A 118 28.67 2.18 -3.94
N ALA A 119 27.84 2.24 -2.89
CA ALA A 119 28.33 2.45 -1.52
C ALA A 119 29.25 1.31 -1.07
N ALA A 120 28.95 0.05 -1.44
CA ALA A 120 29.80 -1.09 -1.15
C ALA A 120 31.15 -1.01 -1.90
N LEU A 121 31.16 -0.60 -3.17
CA LEU A 121 32.38 -0.37 -3.94
C LEU A 121 33.26 0.71 -3.29
N LEU A 122 32.67 1.85 -2.90
CA LEU A 122 33.42 2.94 -2.25
C LEU A 122 34.04 2.49 -0.93
N ARG A 123 33.31 1.73 -0.11
CA ARG A 123 33.87 1.16 1.14
C ARG A 123 35.04 0.24 0.85
N ARG A 124 34.90 -0.68 -0.13
CA ARG A 124 35.97 -1.61 -0.52
C ARG A 124 37.21 -0.88 -1.05
N TYR A 125 37.01 0.16 -1.85
CA TYR A 125 38.11 0.98 -2.36
C TYR A 125 38.78 1.77 -1.23
N ALA A 126 38.02 2.41 -0.35
CA ALA A 126 38.56 3.12 0.80
C ALA A 126 39.34 2.20 1.74
N THR A 127 38.86 0.97 1.97
CA THR A 127 39.61 -0.03 2.73
C THR A 127 40.88 -0.45 2.01
N ALA A 128 40.82 -0.69 0.69
CA ALA A 128 42.02 -1.05 -0.08
C ALA A 128 43.08 0.06 -0.05
N GLU A 129 42.67 1.33 -0.14
CA GLU A 129 43.59 2.46 -0.09
C GLU A 129 44.16 2.67 1.33
N SER A 130 43.35 2.46 2.37
CA SER A 130 43.81 2.49 3.76
C SER A 130 44.84 1.39 4.04
N GLU A 131 44.60 0.17 3.55
CA GLU A 131 45.54 -0.95 3.69
C GLU A 131 46.84 -0.70 2.91
N ARG A 132 46.77 -0.07 1.74
CA ARG A 132 47.98 0.37 1.00
C ARG A 132 48.78 1.40 1.80
N ALA A 133 48.12 2.40 2.38
CA ALA A 133 48.77 3.41 3.22
C ALA A 133 49.45 2.76 4.43
N LYS A 134 48.74 1.88 5.16
CA LYS A 134 49.30 1.12 6.28
C LYS A 134 50.50 0.26 5.87
N ALA A 135 50.45 -0.39 4.71
CA ALA A 135 51.57 -1.17 4.20
C ALA A 135 52.81 -0.29 3.92
N LEU A 136 52.61 0.92 3.39
CA LEU A 136 53.69 1.89 3.18
C LEU A 136 54.25 2.43 4.50
N GLU A 137 53.39 2.75 5.47
CA GLU A 137 53.81 3.18 6.80
C GLU A 137 54.56 2.07 7.55
N GLY A 138 54.09 0.82 7.48
CA GLY A 138 54.79 -0.33 8.03
C GLY A 138 56.18 -0.51 7.43
N ARG A 139 56.33 -0.36 6.10
CA ARG A 139 57.65 -0.36 5.44
C ARG A 139 58.54 0.79 5.91
N ARG A 140 57.99 1.98 6.12
CA ARG A 140 58.74 3.13 6.65
C ARG A 140 59.22 2.88 8.08
N GLN A 141 58.37 2.35 8.94
CA GLN A 141 58.73 2.01 10.32
C GLN A 141 59.84 0.96 10.36
N LEU A 142 59.72 -0.11 9.57
CA LEU A 142 60.76 -1.13 9.46
C LEU A 142 62.09 -0.56 8.95
N ALA A 143 62.06 0.39 8.01
CA ALA A 143 63.27 1.05 7.54
C ALA A 143 63.92 1.94 8.61
N LEU A 144 63.11 2.62 9.43
CA LEU A 144 63.61 3.41 10.56
C LEU A 144 64.21 2.52 11.66
N GLU A 145 63.54 1.42 12.02
CA GLU A 145 64.02 0.45 12.99
C GLU A 145 65.32 -0.24 12.53
N ALA A 146 65.44 -0.56 11.24
CA ALA A 146 66.66 -1.12 10.68
C ALA A 146 67.80 -0.09 10.58
N ALA A 147 67.48 1.21 10.48
CA ALA A 147 68.45 2.30 10.45
C ALA A 147 68.87 2.76 11.86
N GLU A 148 68.12 2.41 12.92
CA GLU A 148 68.57 2.62 14.29
C GLU A 148 69.84 1.79 14.55
N PRO A 149 70.90 2.41 15.12
CA PRO A 149 72.10 1.68 15.45
C PRO A 149 71.74 0.59 16.46
N ALA A 150 72.11 -0.66 16.15
CA ALA A 150 71.83 -1.83 16.98
C ALA A 150 72.12 -1.49 18.45
N LYS A 151 71.08 -1.50 19.29
CA LYS A 151 71.19 -1.18 20.70
C LYS A 151 72.26 -2.09 21.29
N ALA A 152 73.38 -1.50 21.68
CA ALA A 152 74.50 -2.24 22.23
C ALA A 152 73.96 -3.06 23.40
N LEU A 153 73.88 -4.38 23.21
CA LEU A 153 73.69 -5.30 24.31
C LEU A 153 74.75 -4.92 25.32
N PRO A 154 74.40 -4.66 26.59
CA PRO A 154 75.39 -4.26 27.57
C PRO A 154 76.46 -5.35 27.59
N ALA A 155 77.62 -5.05 27.01
CA ALA A 155 78.76 -5.97 26.88
C ALA A 155 79.38 -6.30 28.24
N LYS A 156 78.76 -5.82 29.33
CA LYS A 156 79.22 -5.95 30.69
C LYS A 156 78.03 -6.20 31.64
N ALA A 157 77.79 -7.48 31.85
CA ALA A 157 77.49 -8.12 33.13
C ALA A 157 76.61 -7.37 34.15
N THR A 158 75.31 -7.70 34.13
CA THR A 158 74.61 -8.15 35.35
C THR A 158 74.05 -9.55 35.10
N ASP A 159 74.79 -10.41 34.39
CA ASP A 159 74.44 -11.81 34.32
C ASP A 159 74.83 -12.42 35.67
N HIS A 160 73.90 -12.40 36.62
CA HIS A 160 74.11 -12.97 37.95
C HIS A 160 74.05 -14.50 37.90
N ARG A 161 74.50 -15.12 36.82
CA ARG A 161 74.64 -16.57 36.71
C ARG A 161 76.03 -16.97 37.18
N THR A 162 76.15 -18.16 37.74
CA THR A 162 77.44 -18.76 38.10
C THR A 162 78.26 -18.99 36.81
N ALA A 163 79.57 -19.22 36.93
CA ALA A 163 80.43 -19.47 35.76
C ALA A 163 79.95 -20.65 34.88
N ASP A 164 79.25 -21.63 35.46
CA ASP A 164 78.60 -22.75 34.78
C ASP A 164 77.22 -22.43 34.17
N GLY A 165 76.79 -21.16 34.19
CA GLY A 165 75.50 -20.69 33.67
C GLY A 165 74.30 -20.91 34.60
N ALA A 166 74.51 -21.42 35.82
CA ALA A 166 73.42 -21.66 36.77
C ALA A 166 72.85 -20.33 37.35
N PRO A 167 71.53 -20.18 37.54
CA PRO A 167 70.94 -18.99 38.15
C PRO A 167 71.36 -18.84 39.62
N THR A 168 71.86 -17.67 40.04
CA THR A 168 72.18 -17.42 41.46
C THR A 168 71.00 -16.83 42.22
N ALA A 169 71.07 -16.76 43.55
CA ALA A 169 70.03 -16.17 44.40
C ALA A 169 69.65 -14.74 43.97
N LEU A 170 70.61 -13.95 43.48
CA LEU A 170 70.37 -12.60 42.99
C LEU A 170 69.54 -12.57 41.70
N THR A 171 69.70 -13.55 40.80
CA THR A 171 68.82 -13.66 39.62
C THR A 171 67.36 -13.89 39.99
N TYR A 172 67.10 -14.70 41.02
CA TYR A 172 65.74 -14.99 41.47
C TYR A 172 65.11 -13.77 42.13
N GLN A 173 65.89 -13.01 42.91
CA GLN A 173 65.42 -11.76 43.51
C GLN A 173 65.06 -10.71 42.45
N GLN A 174 65.91 -10.54 41.44
CA GLN A 174 65.67 -9.59 40.36
C GLN A 174 64.46 -10.01 39.50
N ALA A 175 64.27 -11.31 39.26
CA ALA A 175 63.08 -11.85 38.59
C ALA A 175 61.81 -11.62 39.41
N LEU A 176 61.88 -11.78 40.74
CA LEU A 176 60.74 -11.54 41.62
C LEU A 176 60.35 -10.05 41.64
N GLU A 177 61.35 -9.16 41.63
CA GLU A 177 61.15 -7.72 41.55
C GLU A 177 60.49 -7.32 40.22
N SER A 178 60.97 -7.85 39.09
CA SER A 178 60.37 -7.57 37.78
C SER A 178 58.91 -8.05 37.69
N LEU A 179 58.59 -9.22 38.26
CA LEU A 179 57.20 -9.70 38.37
C LEU A 179 56.33 -8.77 39.23
N ARG A 180 56.87 -8.21 40.33
CA ARG A 180 56.17 -7.21 41.15
C ARG A 180 55.98 -5.89 40.41
N HIS A 181 56.90 -5.49 39.55
CA HIS A 181 56.72 -4.30 38.71
C HIS A 181 55.65 -4.53 37.64
N LEU A 182 55.64 -5.72 37.01
CA LEU A 182 54.65 -6.10 36.01
C LEU A 182 53.24 -6.14 36.58
N SER A 183 53.03 -6.76 37.75
CA SER A 183 51.72 -6.82 38.40
C SER A 183 51.16 -5.42 38.71
N ARG A 184 52.01 -4.52 39.20
CA ARG A 184 51.67 -3.10 39.43
C ARG A 184 51.36 -2.36 38.13
N HIS A 185 51.98 -2.74 37.02
CA HIS A 185 51.72 -2.14 35.71
C HIS A 185 50.39 -2.61 35.12
N VAL A 186 50.08 -3.90 35.26
CA VAL A 186 48.79 -4.48 34.85
C VAL A 186 47.63 -3.90 35.66
N ALA A 187 47.81 -3.68 36.96
CA ALA A 187 46.82 -3.01 37.79
C ALA A 187 46.50 -1.59 37.31
N ARG A 188 47.52 -0.83 36.90
CA ARG A 188 47.35 0.51 36.31
C ARG A 188 46.61 0.46 34.96
N GLN A 189 47.02 -0.41 34.04
CA GLN A 189 46.34 -0.57 32.74
C GLN A 189 44.87 -0.99 32.85
N ARG A 190 44.50 -1.76 33.89
CA ARG A 190 43.10 -2.12 34.14
C ARG A 190 42.30 -0.97 34.74
N GLY A 191 42.92 -0.10 35.52
CA GLY A 191 42.30 1.13 36.01
C GLY A 191 42.07 2.16 34.91
N ASP A 192 43.03 2.31 33.98
CA ASP A 192 42.95 3.26 32.86
C ASP A 192 42.01 2.79 31.74
N ARG A 193 41.70 1.48 31.67
CA ARG A 193 40.58 0.95 30.90
C ARG A 193 39.29 1.16 31.68
N GLU A 194 38.87 2.41 31.80
CA GLU A 194 37.52 2.72 32.24
C GLU A 194 36.53 2.10 31.24
N PRO A 195 35.60 1.22 31.66
CA PRO A 195 34.56 0.74 30.78
C PRO A 195 33.67 1.94 30.45
N VAL A 196 33.61 2.30 29.17
CA VAL A 196 32.62 3.26 28.66
C VAL A 196 31.25 2.82 29.22
N PRO A 197 30.59 3.63 30.06
CA PRO A 197 29.31 3.24 30.62
C PRO A 197 28.34 3.01 29.45
N PRO A 198 27.50 1.95 29.49
CA PRO A 198 26.48 1.77 28.47
C PRO A 198 25.65 3.06 28.41
N PRO A 199 25.26 3.54 27.22
CA PRO A 199 24.48 4.76 27.10
C PRO A 199 23.25 4.63 27.98
N ALA A 200 23.07 5.60 28.88
CA ALA A 200 21.93 5.66 29.78
C ALA A 200 20.64 5.48 28.96
N ALA A 201 19.80 4.55 29.39
CA ALA A 201 18.47 4.37 28.83
C ALA A 201 17.75 5.72 28.87
N GLY A 202 17.52 6.31 27.70
CA GLY A 202 16.73 7.53 27.56
C GLY A 202 15.32 7.34 28.11
N PRO A 203 14.61 8.43 28.44
CA PRO A 203 13.28 8.37 29.03
C PRO A 203 12.34 7.54 28.15
N ALA A 204 11.58 6.66 28.80
CA ALA A 204 10.61 5.77 28.19
C ALA A 204 9.69 6.54 27.23
N GLY A 205 9.87 6.30 25.93
CA GLY A 205 8.87 6.63 24.91
C GLY A 205 7.63 5.75 25.10
N PRO A 206 6.47 6.18 24.55
CA PRO A 206 5.17 5.60 24.87
C PRO A 206 5.11 4.10 24.59
N GLU A 207 4.50 3.37 25.53
CA GLU A 207 4.31 1.92 25.52
C GLU A 207 3.80 1.43 24.17
N THR A 208 4.65 0.72 23.45
CA THR A 208 4.24 -0.14 22.35
C THR A 208 3.42 -1.30 22.93
N PRO A 209 2.18 -1.55 22.49
CA PRO A 209 1.41 -2.68 23.00
C PRO A 209 2.15 -4.00 22.73
N PRO A 210 1.98 -5.03 23.59
CA PRO A 210 2.72 -6.27 23.47
C PRO A 210 2.44 -6.91 22.11
N ARG A 211 3.50 -7.03 21.29
CA ARG A 211 3.48 -7.91 20.13
C ARG A 211 3.10 -9.30 20.63
N GLN A 212 1.88 -9.72 20.30
CA GLN A 212 1.51 -11.13 20.34
C GLN A 212 2.61 -11.88 19.59
N ARG A 213 3.36 -12.71 20.32
CA ARG A 213 4.15 -13.77 19.72
C ARG A 213 3.15 -14.65 18.99
N ALA A 214 2.93 -14.39 17.71
CA ALA A 214 2.51 -15.43 16.80
C ALA A 214 3.54 -16.53 16.98
N ALA A 215 3.12 -17.66 17.55
CA ALA A 215 3.93 -18.85 17.64
C ALA A 215 4.27 -19.25 16.19
N SER A 216 5.41 -18.79 15.70
CA SER A 216 6.05 -19.37 14.54
C SER A 216 6.54 -20.73 14.99
N GLN A 217 5.65 -21.72 14.91
CA GLN A 217 5.98 -23.13 14.97
C GLN A 217 6.92 -23.40 13.78
N PHE A 218 8.21 -23.32 14.07
CA PHE A 218 9.27 -23.61 13.13
C PHE A 218 9.45 -25.13 13.11
N ASP A 219 8.81 -25.81 12.18
CA ASP A 219 8.98 -27.25 11.97
C ASP A 219 10.30 -27.50 11.22
N PHE A 220 11.35 -27.83 11.99
CA PHE A 220 12.69 -28.14 11.48
C PHE A 220 12.78 -29.55 10.83
N PHE A 221 11.80 -30.43 11.08
CA PHE A 221 11.71 -31.75 10.45
C PHE A 221 10.40 -31.85 9.68
N GLY A 222 10.46 -31.57 8.38
CA GLY A 222 9.33 -31.64 7.47
C GLY A 222 8.59 -32.97 7.57
N ARG A 223 7.34 -32.91 8.03
CA ARG A 223 6.38 -34.01 7.86
C ARG A 223 5.00 -33.43 7.58
N ALA A 224 4.70 -33.32 6.29
CA ALA A 224 3.36 -33.01 5.82
C ALA A 224 2.37 -34.08 6.34
N LYS A 225 1.30 -33.63 7.00
CA LYS A 225 0.08 -34.43 7.16
C LYS A 225 -1.00 -33.83 6.28
N ARG A 226 -1.41 -34.67 5.32
CA ARG A 226 -2.68 -34.79 4.57
C ARG A 226 -3.63 -33.58 4.54
#